data_AF-A0A6L9MBG9-F1
#
_entry.id   AF-A0A6L9MBG9-F1
#
_cell.length_a   1.000
_cell.length_b   1.000
_cell.length_c   1.000
_cell.angle_alpha   90.00
_cell.angle_beta   90.00
_cell.angle_gamma   90.00
#
_symmetry.space_group_name_H-M   'P 1'
#
loop_
_entity.id
_entity.type
_entity.pdbx_description
1 polymer ?
#
loop_
_entity_poly.entity_id
_entity_poly.type
_entity_poly.pdbx_seq_one_letter_code
_entity_poly.pdbx_strand_id
1 'polypeptide(L)'
;MERLTLNANRCWFKSKDPAFAAYSLAPELSSFSGRPRFLLVPRGQIEARPLLVVEGRSGSGAIDTYGPLMNEPVSARITADLARWRSGANGCEA
;
A
#
# COMPACT_ATOMS: atom_id res chain seq x y z
N MET A 1 5.17 5.87 -8.24
CA MET A 1 5.09 5.05 -7.02
C MET A 1 5.32 5.84 -5.74
N GLU A 2 6.33 6.71 -5.67
CA GLU A 2 6.60 7.54 -4.47
C GLU A 2 5.34 8.20 -3.87
N ARG A 3 4.51 8.84 -4.70
CA ARG A 3 3.24 9.44 -4.28
C ARG A 3 2.26 8.45 -3.64
N LEU A 4 2.18 7.22 -4.14
CA LEU A 4 1.28 6.20 -3.58
C LEU A 4 1.74 5.77 -2.19
N THR A 5 3.04 5.56 -2.00
CA THR A 5 3.62 5.24 -0.68
C THR A 5 3.39 6.37 0.32
N LEU A 6 3.56 7.63 -0.10
CA LEU A 6 3.31 8.81 0.74
C LEU A 6 1.82 8.91 1.12
N ASN A 7 0.92 8.69 0.17
CA ASN A 7 -0.52 8.71 0.42
C ASN A 7 -0.94 7.56 1.35
N ALA A 8 -0.44 6.34 1.14
CA ALA A 8 -0.67 5.21 2.05
C ALA A 8 -0.20 5.53 3.47
N ASN A 9 1.03 6.04 3.63
CA ASN A 9 1.55 6.44 4.93
C ASN A 9 0.66 7.50 5.60
N ARG A 10 0.28 8.55 4.85
CA ARG A 10 -0.54 9.63 5.38
C ARG A 10 -1.96 9.17 5.74
N CYS A 11 -2.62 8.46 4.83
CA CYS A 11 -4.05 8.21 4.88
C CYS A 11 -4.44 6.90 5.57
N TRP A 12 -3.55 5.92 5.66
CA TRP A 12 -3.81 4.70 6.42
C TRP A 12 -3.20 4.75 7.81
N PHE A 13 -1.97 5.29 7.93
CA PHE A 13 -1.21 5.18 9.19
C PHE A 13 -1.18 6.47 10.00
N LYS A 14 -0.79 7.62 9.41
CA LYS A 14 -0.71 8.89 10.15
C LYS A 14 -2.08 9.44 10.54
N SER A 15 -3.09 9.24 9.71
CA SER A 15 -4.51 9.52 10.02
C SER A 15 -5.11 8.56 11.06
N LYS A 16 -4.41 7.45 11.36
CA LYS A 16 -4.89 6.37 12.25
C LYS A 16 -6.18 5.73 11.76
N ASP A 17 -6.25 5.39 10.47
CA ASP A 17 -7.41 4.69 9.92
C ASP A 17 -7.60 3.33 10.63
N PRO A 18 -8.77 3.06 11.23
CA PRO A 18 -9.00 1.82 11.98
C PRO A 18 -8.89 0.56 11.11
N ALA A 19 -9.18 0.65 9.80
CA ALA A 19 -9.06 -0.49 8.89
C ALA A 19 -7.60 -0.94 8.71
N PHE A 20 -6.64 -0.06 9.01
CA PHE A 20 -5.21 -0.33 8.83
C PHE A 20 -4.43 -0.40 10.16
N ALA A 21 -5.11 -0.28 11.31
CA ALA A 21 -4.49 -0.26 12.62
C ALA A 21 -3.67 -1.51 12.95
N ALA A 22 -4.04 -2.67 12.39
CA ALA A 22 -3.37 -3.96 12.58
C ALA A 22 -2.09 -4.13 11.75
N TYR A 23 -1.74 -3.15 10.90
CA TYR A 23 -0.64 -3.28 9.95
C TYR A 23 0.46 -2.23 10.20
N SER A 24 1.56 -2.38 9.47
CA SER A 24 2.60 -1.37 9.35
C SER A 24 3.03 -1.25 7.89
N LEU A 25 3.33 -0.01 7.48
CA LEU A 25 3.96 0.25 6.20
C LEU A 25 5.44 -0.11 6.31
N ALA A 26 5.86 -1.14 5.59
CA ALA A 26 7.27 -1.44 5.43
C ALA A 26 7.77 -0.72 4.16
N PRO A 27 8.75 0.20 4.28
CA PRO A 27 9.53 0.64 3.12
C PRO A 27 10.23 -0.58 2.55
N GLU A 28 10.55 -0.53 1.26
CA GLU A 28 11.14 -1.66 0.55
C GLU A 28 12.50 -2.05 1.15
N LEU A 29 12.47 -2.96 2.12
CA LEU A 29 13.62 -3.75 2.52
C LEU A 29 13.90 -4.66 1.32
N SER A 30 15.02 -4.38 0.66
CA SER A 30 15.73 -5.31 -0.24
C SER A 30 15.02 -5.80 -1.52
N SER A 31 14.38 -4.94 -2.31
CA SER A 31 14.10 -5.30 -3.73
C SER A 31 15.11 -4.66 -4.70
N PHE A 32 16.08 -5.47 -5.12
CA PHE A 32 16.93 -5.21 -6.28
C PHE A 32 16.22 -5.50 -7.62
N SER A 33 14.88 -5.47 -7.65
CA SER A 33 14.06 -5.84 -8.82
C SER A 33 13.89 -4.71 -9.85
N GLY A 34 14.33 -3.49 -9.52
CA GLY A 34 14.16 -2.32 -10.39
C GLY A 34 12.71 -1.83 -10.51
N ARG A 35 11.76 -2.42 -9.75
CA ARG A 35 10.36 -2.02 -9.74
C ARG A 35 9.98 -1.44 -8.39
N PRO A 36 9.54 -0.17 -8.34
CA PRO A 36 9.18 0.46 -7.08
C PRO A 36 7.94 -0.19 -6.49
N ARG A 37 8.01 -0.60 -5.21
CA ARG A 37 6.87 -1.18 -4.47
C ARG A 37 6.80 -0.64 -3.04
N PHE A 38 5.66 -0.82 -2.39
CA PHE A 38 5.56 -0.73 -0.93
C PHE A 38 4.78 -1.92 -0.38
N LEU A 39 4.97 -2.21 0.91
CA LEU A 39 4.46 -3.41 1.56
C LEU A 39 3.64 -3.04 2.79
N LEU A 40 2.58 -3.80 3.06
CA LEU A 40 1.99 -3.87 4.39
C LEU A 40 2.35 -5.18 5.05
N VAL A 41 2.75 -5.10 6.30
CA VAL A 41 3.13 -6.22 7.17
C VAL A 41 2.32 -6.14 8.46
N PRO A 42 2.28 -7.21 9.28
CA PRO A 42 1.72 -7.12 10.63
C PRO A 42 2.34 -5.97 11.43
N ARG A 43 1.54 -5.32 12.27
CA ARG A 43 2.00 -4.18 13.04
C ARG A 43 3.26 -4.49 13.85
N GLY A 44 4.28 -3.66 13.70
CA GLY A 44 5.55 -3.79 14.43
C GLY A 44 6.47 -4.92 13.95
N GLN A 45 6.09 -5.67 12.90
CA GLN A 45 6.88 -6.78 12.36
C GLN A 45 7.36 -6.47 10.94
N ILE A 46 8.33 -5.56 10.84
CA ILE A 46 8.79 -5.02 9.54
C ILE A 46 9.42 -6.10 8.63
N GLU A 47 10.06 -7.12 9.22
CA GLU A 47 10.68 -8.24 8.50
C GLU A 47 9.72 -9.43 8.25
N ALA A 48 8.45 -9.33 8.68
CA ALA A 48 7.49 -10.40 8.48
C ALA A 48 7.03 -10.50 7.02
N ARG A 49 6.44 -11.64 6.68
CA ARG A 49 5.86 -11.87 5.36
C ARG A 49 4.84 -10.76 5.02
N PRO A 50 4.96 -10.12 3.85
CA PRO A 50 4.00 -9.10 3.41
C PRO A 50 2.59 -9.65 3.29
N LEU A 51 1.63 -8.90 3.83
CA LEU A 51 0.19 -9.14 3.72
C LEU A 51 -0.42 -8.42 2.51
N LEU A 52 0.19 -7.29 2.11
CA LEU A 52 -0.10 -6.56 0.88
C LEU A 52 1.21 -6.18 0.21
N VAL A 53 1.27 -6.35 -1.10
CA VAL A 53 2.32 -5.82 -1.97
C VAL A 53 1.65 -4.93 -3.01
N VAL A 54 2.11 -3.69 -3.13
CA VAL A 54 1.69 -2.79 -4.21
C VAL A 54 2.92 -2.44 -5.04
N GLU A 55 2.97 -2.91 -6.28
CA GLU A 55 4.10 -2.78 -7.18
C GLU A 55 3.74 -1.90 -8.39
N GLY A 56 4.63 -1.00 -8.80
CA GLY A 56 4.48 -0.26 -10.05
C GLY A 56 5.01 -1.05 -11.25
N ARG A 57 4.25 -1.07 -12.36
CA ARG A 57 4.69 -1.71 -13.61
C ARG A 57 5.63 -0.79 -14.39
N SER A 58 6.82 -1.28 -14.72
CA SER A 58 7.83 -0.54 -15.50
C SER A 58 7.25 0.07 -16.78
N GLY A 59 7.62 1.33 -17.07
CA GLY A 59 7.19 2.03 -18.29
C GLY A 59 5.73 2.49 -18.31
N SER A 60 5.00 2.42 -17.19
CA SER A 60 3.59 2.86 -17.11
C SER A 60 3.22 3.45 -15.75
N GLY A 61 2.05 4.11 -15.66
CA GLY A 61 1.41 4.49 -14.40
C GLY A 61 0.55 3.38 -13.78
N ALA A 62 0.61 2.16 -14.31
CA ALA A 62 -0.13 1.02 -13.78
C ALA A 62 0.53 0.46 -12.53
N ILE A 63 -0.29 -0.12 -11.66
CA ILE A 63 0.17 -0.86 -10.48
C ILE A 63 -0.47 -2.24 -10.48
N ASP A 64 0.20 -3.16 -9.81
CA ASP A 64 -0.31 -4.46 -9.45
C ASP A 64 -0.38 -4.59 -7.92
N THR A 65 -1.38 -5.31 -7.43
CA THR A 65 -1.65 -5.51 -6.01
C THR A 65 -1.76 -7.00 -5.69
N TYR A 66 -1.05 -7.45 -4.66
CA TYR A 66 -0.96 -8.87 -4.30
C TYR A 66 -1.05 -9.08 -2.79
N GLY A 67 -1.36 -10.30 -2.37
CA GLY A 67 -1.23 -10.75 -0.99
C GLY A 67 -2.56 -11.04 -0.29
N PRO A 68 -2.51 -11.61 0.92
CA PRO A 68 -3.70 -11.99 1.69
C PRO A 68 -4.75 -10.89 1.82
N LEU A 69 -4.36 -9.62 2.02
CA LEU A 69 -5.33 -8.53 2.21
C LEU A 69 -6.24 -8.29 1.00
N MET A 70 -5.86 -8.76 -0.19
CA MET A 70 -6.70 -8.67 -1.38
C MET A 70 -7.88 -9.66 -1.37
N ASN A 71 -7.89 -10.61 -0.44
CA ASN A 71 -8.99 -11.56 -0.24
C ASN A 71 -9.79 -11.28 1.04
N GLU A 72 -9.46 -10.20 1.75
CA GLU A 72 -10.13 -9.79 2.99
C GLU A 72 -11.12 -8.64 2.72
N PRO A 73 -12.05 -8.35 3.65
CA PRO A 73 -12.99 -7.22 3.50
C PRO A 73 -12.32 -5.86 3.28
N VAL A 74 -11.10 -5.66 3.80
CA VAL A 74 -10.31 -4.42 3.60
C VAL A 74 -9.85 -4.22 2.15
N SER A 75 -9.90 -5.25 1.30
CA SER A 75 -9.50 -5.20 -0.12
C SER A 75 -10.26 -4.14 -0.92
N ALA A 76 -11.55 -3.95 -0.65
CA ALA A 76 -12.37 -2.93 -1.31
C ALA A 76 -11.81 -1.53 -1.01
N ARG A 77 -11.44 -1.29 0.25
CA ARG A 77 -10.86 -0.02 0.67
C ARG A 77 -9.49 0.22 0.06
N ILE A 78 -8.63 -0.79 0.08
CA ILE A 78 -7.30 -0.74 -0.57
C ILE A 78 -7.46 -0.36 -2.05
N THR A 79 -8.34 -1.05 -2.77
CA THR A 79 -8.55 -0.83 -4.20
C THR A 79 -9.06 0.59 -4.50
N ALA A 80 -10.05 1.06 -3.73
CA ALA A 80 -10.63 2.39 -3.91
C ALA A 80 -9.61 3.51 -3.68
N ASP A 81 -8.84 3.41 -2.58
CA ASP A 81 -7.81 4.39 -2.24
C ASP A 81 -6.69 4.44 -3.29
N LEU A 82 -6.21 3.27 -3.73
CA LEU A 82 -5.19 3.18 -4.76
C LEU A 82 -5.67 3.74 -6.10
N ALA A 83 -6.92 3.46 -6.50
CA ALA A 83 -7.51 4.02 -7.71
C ALA A 83 -7.60 5.56 -7.65
N ARG A 84 -8.07 6.10 -6.52
CA ARG A 84 -8.15 7.55 -6.27
C ARG A 84 -6.77 8.21 -6.33
N TRP A 85 -5.77 7.64 -5.69
CA TRP A 85 -4.42 8.20 -5.70
C TRP A 85 -3.72 8.07 -7.06
N ARG A 86 -4.07 7.06 -7.85
CA ARG A 86 -3.61 6.92 -9.24
C ARG A 86 -4.21 7.99 -10.15
N SER A 87 -5.49 8.36 -9.96
CA SER A 87 -6.12 9.45 -10.72
C SER A 87 -5.63 10.84 -10.30
N GLY A 88 -4.88 10.95 -9.19
CA GLY A 88 -4.21 12.16 -8.75
C GLY A 88 -4.87 12.87 -7.56
N ALA A 89 -6.07 12.42 -7.15
CA ALA A 89 -6.69 12.88 -5.92
C ALA A 89 -5.92 12.30 -4.72
N ASN A 90 -5.43 13.13 -3.81
CA ASN A 90 -4.56 12.70 -2.71
C ASN A 90 -5.29 12.59 -1.35
N GLY A 91 -6.62 12.72 -1.33
CA GLY A 91 -7.43 12.70 -0.11
C GLY A 91 -7.41 11.35 0.63
N CYS A 92 -7.67 11.41 1.94
CA CYS A 92 -7.80 10.25 2.84
C CYS A 92 -9.26 9.85 3.06
N GLU A 93 -10.06 9.95 2.00
CA GLU A 93 -11.50 9.65 2.03
C GLU A 93 -11.75 8.17 2.28
N ALA A 94 -12.83 7.91 3.01
CA ALA A 94 -13.17 6.59 3.51
C ALA A 94 -14.18 5.81 2.66
#